data_AF-A0A559K444-F1
#
_entry.id   AF-A0A559K444-F1
#
_cell.length_a   1.000
_cell.length_b   1.000
_cell.length_c   1.000
_cell.angle_alpha   90.00
_cell.angle_beta   90.00
_cell.angle_gamma   90.00
#
_symmetry.space_group_name_H-M   'P 1'
#
loop_
_entity.id
_entity.type
_entity.pdbx_description
1 polymer ?
#
loop_
_entity_poly.entity_id
_entity_poly.type
_entity_poly.pdbx_seq_one_letter_code
_entity_poly.pdbx_strand_id
1 'polypeptide(L)'
;MRGGRVMNEKQMEQLRRAYSDRPNFDGRHYTGNKKKPGTAIRKSQKQRGIDNLSRKDRRSLLALFHEVDNIFGSINMATSATRDDHVTKSEFKVKGELRYKAMVFSDNGYNTYRKRVRKFIRYCHAQHAVEHLRDIKPHMVGGFIMSLHEQNLAAKTISNYINGIQKLAEGTVKDGIKSHAKLVNDHHNQMRKPYNKEDYRRGKKGGYTPREGQIISKHVHGKISPLHGVMVELLYQSGPRIDELRGIKWRQIDYENKCIWMTDKNQNKNGRPRMLPISDEVAEQLQSIRDSGLLPKNHTEDSAIWGSRMSEDDIRNVIKDGCRWGHVGYGGAHDFRRSCYWYQTNRINKEGWSKERLAEKIMEHVSADHKLNPVEAKKEYARDETGRFIWQRNAQGKAVRKILVPRLDEHGNQVYVLKWTMEELMQLPRQHLVDRYIAEVFGHSRTSSTNPYKG
;
A
#
# COMPACT_ATOMS: atom_id res chain seq x y z
N MET A 1 33.56 12.71 15.85
CA MET A 1 32.15 13.09 15.68
C MET A 1 32.12 14.38 14.88
N ARG A 2 31.51 14.41 13.68
CA ARG A 2 31.26 15.68 12.99
C ARG A 2 30.20 16.41 13.81
N GLY A 3 30.46 17.66 14.21
CA GLY A 3 29.49 18.44 14.96
C GLY A 3 28.16 18.46 14.20
N GLY A 4 27.08 18.07 14.87
CA GLY A 4 25.77 17.96 14.26
C GLY A 4 25.39 19.27 13.56
N ARG A 5 24.73 19.17 12.40
CA ARG A 5 24.33 20.35 11.62
C ARG A 5 23.35 21.20 12.43
N VAL A 6 23.82 22.32 12.98
CA VAL A 6 22.98 23.27 13.70
C VAL A 6 22.01 23.92 12.72
N MET A 7 20.71 23.87 13.02
CA MET A 7 19.69 24.58 12.24
C MET A 7 19.86 26.08 12.40
N ASN A 8 19.80 26.82 11.29
CA ASN A 8 19.82 28.28 11.33
C ASN A 8 18.47 28.83 11.82
N GLU A 9 18.46 30.11 12.21
CA GLU A 9 17.27 30.77 12.77
C GLU A 9 16.04 30.68 11.84
N LYS A 10 16.25 30.85 10.53
CA LYS A 10 15.18 30.70 9.52
C LYS A 10 14.59 29.29 9.52
N GLN A 11 15.43 28.26 9.61
CA GLN A 11 14.99 26.87 9.69
C GLN A 11 14.25 26.59 10.99
N MET A 12 14.71 27.14 12.11
CA MET A 12 14.05 27.04 13.41
C MET A 12 12.66 27.70 13.38
N GLU A 13 12.51 28.87 12.75
CA GLU A 13 11.22 29.53 12.62
C GLU A 13 10.26 28.75 11.71
N GLN A 14 10.77 28.21 10.60
CA GLN A 14 9.97 27.30 9.75
C GLN A 14 9.52 26.05 10.49
N LEU A 15 10.37 25.49 11.37
CA LEU A 15 10.05 24.32 12.17
C LEU A 15 9.03 24.65 13.26
N ARG A 16 9.17 25.79 13.95
CA ARG A 16 8.19 26.30 14.91
C ARG A 16 6.83 26.48 14.25
N ARG A 17 6.78 27.06 13.05
CA ARG A 17 5.55 27.17 12.26
C ARG A 17 4.95 25.81 11.90
N ALA A 18 5.78 24.82 11.57
CA ALA A 18 5.30 23.46 11.24
C ALA A 18 4.68 22.74 12.45
N TYR A 19 5.18 22.99 13.66
CA TYR A 19 4.63 22.45 14.90
C TYR A 19 3.51 23.30 15.53
N SER A 20 3.17 24.46 14.96
CA SER A 20 2.04 25.27 15.44
C SER A 20 0.70 24.64 15.10
N ASP A 21 -0.32 24.84 15.93
CA ASP A 21 -1.66 24.28 15.72
C ASP A 21 -2.36 24.80 14.46
N ARG A 22 -1.86 25.92 13.92
CA ARG A 22 -2.36 26.55 12.70
C ARG A 22 -1.17 26.87 11.80
N PRO A 23 -0.50 25.86 11.23
CA PRO A 23 0.53 26.11 10.24
C PRO A 23 -0.12 26.86 9.08
N ASN A 24 0.40 28.04 8.74
CA ASN A 24 -0.06 28.82 7.59
C ASN A 24 1.10 28.91 6.60
N PHE A 25 1.05 28.06 5.58
CA PHE A 25 2.05 28.02 4.51
C PHE A 25 1.52 28.70 3.25
N ASP A 26 2.40 29.35 2.51
CA ASP A 26 2.09 30.03 1.23
C ASP A 26 2.05 29.06 0.03
N GLY A 27 1.81 27.77 0.30
CA GLY A 27 1.63 26.76 -0.74
C GLY A 27 0.31 26.96 -1.49
N ARG A 28 0.30 26.61 -2.77
CA ARG A 28 -0.95 26.67 -3.56
C ARG A 28 -1.87 25.51 -3.19
N HIS A 29 -1.27 24.39 -2.81
CA HIS A 29 -2.00 23.17 -2.50
C HIS A 29 -1.92 22.85 -1.01
N TYR A 30 -0.73 22.99 -0.41
CA TYR A 30 -0.53 22.74 1.01
C TYR A 30 -0.46 24.05 1.78
N THR A 31 -1.46 24.29 2.62
CA THR A 31 -1.56 25.49 3.45
C THR A 31 -1.41 25.20 4.93
N GLY A 32 -1.26 23.92 5.34
CA GLY A 32 -1.17 23.52 6.74
C GLY A 32 -2.51 23.38 7.47
N ASN A 33 -3.60 23.10 6.72
CA ASN A 33 -4.97 22.97 7.24
C ASN A 33 -5.60 24.27 7.76
N LYS A 34 -5.62 25.31 6.91
CA LYS A 34 -6.50 26.48 7.07
C LYS A 34 -7.98 26.07 6.93
N LYS A 35 -8.60 25.51 7.98
CA LYS A 35 -10.07 25.54 8.08
C LYS A 35 -10.47 27.00 8.23
N LYS A 36 -10.91 27.65 7.16
CA LYS A 36 -11.48 29.01 7.26
C LYS A 36 -12.63 28.96 8.28
N PRO A 37 -12.58 29.72 9.39
CA PRO A 37 -13.75 29.88 10.26
C PRO A 37 -14.94 30.32 9.41
N GLY A 38 -16.09 29.67 9.57
CA GLY A 38 -17.30 30.03 8.82
C GLY A 38 -17.40 29.44 7.40
N THR A 39 -16.57 28.46 7.01
CA THR A 39 -16.90 27.67 5.81
C THR A 39 -18.17 26.87 6.08
N ALA A 40 -19.30 27.37 5.55
CA ALA A 40 -20.61 26.73 5.63
C ALA A 40 -20.47 25.22 5.42
N ILE A 41 -21.17 24.41 6.23
CA ILE A 41 -21.25 22.96 6.08
C ILE A 41 -21.73 22.71 4.65
N ARG A 42 -20.79 22.49 3.72
CA ARG A 42 -21.14 22.15 2.35
C ARG A 42 -21.92 20.86 2.46
N LYS A 43 -23.22 20.90 2.13
CA LYS A 43 -24.06 19.71 1.97
C LYS A 43 -23.21 18.63 1.34
N SER A 44 -23.04 17.51 2.05
CA SER A 44 -22.07 16.51 1.66
C SER A 44 -22.31 16.09 0.21
N GLN A 45 -21.27 15.75 -0.54
CA GLN A 45 -21.41 15.28 -1.92
C GLN A 45 -22.38 14.07 -2.03
N LYS A 46 -22.58 13.34 -0.92
CA LYS A 46 -23.58 12.27 -0.81
C LYS A 46 -25.03 12.79 -0.87
N GLN A 47 -25.30 13.96 -0.29
CA GLN A 47 -26.63 14.58 -0.26
C GLN A 47 -27.01 15.10 -1.66
N ARG A 48 -26.08 15.78 -2.33
CA ARG A 48 -26.30 16.35 -3.68
C ARG A 48 -26.65 15.30 -4.75
N GLY A 49 -26.19 14.07 -4.59
CA GLY A 49 -26.39 13.01 -5.59
C GLY A 49 -27.76 12.31 -5.55
N ILE A 50 -28.65 12.68 -4.63
CA ILE A 50 -30.02 12.16 -4.50
C ILE A 50 -31.05 13.28 -4.35
N ASP A 51 -30.61 14.53 -4.51
CA ASP A 51 -31.47 15.70 -4.31
C ASP A 51 -32.53 15.82 -5.41
N ASN A 52 -32.26 15.28 -6.60
CA ASN A 52 -33.18 15.22 -7.74
C ASN A 52 -34.23 14.09 -7.63
N LEU A 53 -34.15 13.21 -6.63
CA LEU A 53 -35.11 12.12 -6.44
C LEU A 53 -36.34 12.58 -5.67
N SER A 54 -37.50 12.00 -5.98
CA SER A 54 -38.70 12.17 -5.17
C SER A 54 -38.47 11.68 -3.73
N ARG A 55 -39.31 12.14 -2.79
CA ARG A 55 -39.20 11.68 -1.38
C ARG A 55 -39.36 10.16 -1.26
N LYS A 56 -40.22 9.56 -2.09
CA LYS A 56 -40.45 8.11 -2.15
C LYS A 56 -39.20 7.38 -2.64
N ASP A 57 -38.68 7.79 -3.80
CA ASP A 57 -37.47 7.19 -4.40
C ASP A 57 -36.26 7.32 -3.49
N ARG A 58 -36.11 8.48 -2.84
CA ARG A 58 -35.03 8.70 -1.88
C ARG A 58 -35.10 7.72 -0.71
N ARG A 59 -36.30 7.47 -0.17
CA ARG A 59 -36.49 6.49 0.92
C ARG A 59 -36.17 5.07 0.45
N SER A 60 -36.68 4.67 -0.72
CA SER A 60 -36.40 3.36 -1.32
C SER A 60 -34.90 3.14 -1.53
N LEU A 61 -34.22 4.09 -2.15
CA LEU A 61 -32.76 4.02 -2.36
C LEU A 61 -31.96 3.97 -1.06
N LEU A 62 -32.39 4.70 -0.02
CA LEU A 62 -31.74 4.66 1.30
C LEU A 62 -31.95 3.30 1.99
N ALA A 63 -33.12 2.68 1.83
CA ALA A 63 -33.37 1.32 2.31
C ALA A 63 -32.43 0.30 1.64
N LEU A 64 -32.28 0.37 0.31
CA LEU A 64 -31.30 -0.46 -0.41
C LEU A 64 -29.86 -0.23 0.07
N PHE A 65 -29.46 1.01 0.35
CA PHE A 65 -28.13 1.28 0.91
C PHE A 65 -27.96 0.68 2.30
N HIS A 66 -29.02 0.62 3.09
CA HIS A 66 -29.01 -0.04 4.39
C HIS A 66 -28.89 -1.57 4.24
N GLU A 67 -29.61 -2.19 3.31
CA GLU A 67 -29.44 -3.61 2.98
C GLU A 67 -27.99 -3.91 2.55
N VAL A 68 -27.41 -3.09 1.67
CA VAL A 68 -25.99 -3.21 1.29
C VAL A 68 -25.08 -3.11 2.51
N ASP A 69 -25.31 -2.15 3.39
CA ASP A 69 -24.48 -1.96 4.59
C ASP A 69 -24.58 -3.16 5.54
N ASN A 70 -25.77 -3.76 5.70
CA ASN A 70 -25.97 -4.98 6.49
C ASN A 70 -25.20 -6.16 5.91
N ILE A 71 -25.31 -6.39 4.59
CA ILE A 71 -24.56 -7.45 3.89
C ILE A 71 -23.05 -7.24 4.04
N PHE A 72 -22.59 -6.02 3.81
CA PHE A 72 -21.17 -5.72 3.93
C PHE A 72 -20.69 -5.83 5.37
N GLY A 73 -21.51 -5.46 6.36
CA GLY A 73 -21.24 -5.67 7.78
C GLY A 73 -21.08 -7.15 8.13
N SER A 74 -21.93 -8.03 7.60
CA SER A 74 -21.90 -9.48 7.89
C SER A 74 -20.72 -10.24 7.23
N ILE A 75 -20.04 -9.61 6.27
CA ILE A 75 -18.82 -10.13 5.63
C ILE A 75 -17.55 -9.33 5.96
N ASN A 76 -17.67 -8.23 6.72
CA ASN A 76 -16.52 -7.42 7.09
C ASN A 76 -15.85 -7.99 8.34
N MET A 77 -14.59 -8.39 8.18
CA MET A 77 -13.75 -8.85 9.29
C MET A 77 -12.84 -7.74 9.82
N ALA A 78 -12.81 -6.57 9.17
CA ALA A 78 -11.95 -5.46 9.59
C ALA A 78 -12.50 -4.70 10.82
N THR A 79 -13.82 -4.70 11.02
CA THR A 79 -14.49 -3.89 12.06
C THR A 79 -14.52 -4.50 13.46
N SER A 80 -13.95 -5.68 13.70
CA SER A 80 -13.83 -6.24 15.06
C SER A 80 -12.59 -5.71 15.80
N ALA A 81 -12.27 -4.42 15.64
CA ALA A 81 -11.09 -3.76 16.21
C ALA A 81 -11.05 -3.74 17.76
N THR A 82 -12.15 -4.14 18.40
CA THR A 82 -12.28 -4.25 19.86
C THR A 82 -12.02 -5.66 20.41
N ARG A 83 -11.64 -6.63 19.57
CA ARG A 83 -11.22 -7.96 20.02
C ARG A 83 -9.73 -8.15 19.76
N ASP A 84 -8.97 -8.44 20.80
CA ASP A 84 -7.54 -8.80 20.72
C ASP A 84 -7.28 -9.99 19.78
N ASP A 85 -8.32 -10.78 19.49
CA ASP A 85 -8.35 -11.91 18.56
C ASP A 85 -8.47 -11.49 17.09
N HIS A 86 -7.65 -10.55 16.63
CA HIS A 86 -7.60 -10.19 15.22
C HIS A 86 -7.05 -11.36 14.38
N VAL A 87 -7.97 -12.13 13.78
CA VAL A 87 -7.59 -13.25 12.93
C VAL A 87 -7.03 -12.75 11.60
N THR A 88 -5.78 -13.10 11.29
CA THR A 88 -5.11 -12.67 10.05
C THR A 88 -5.58 -13.47 8.83
N LYS A 89 -5.42 -12.93 7.61
CA LYS A 89 -5.69 -13.70 6.37
C LYS A 89 -4.91 -15.02 6.28
N SER A 90 -3.75 -15.09 6.93
CA SER A 90 -2.91 -16.29 7.02
C SER A 90 -3.55 -17.36 7.88
N GLU A 91 -4.16 -16.99 9.00
CA GLU A 91 -4.82 -17.92 9.94
C GLU A 91 -6.08 -18.57 9.35
N PHE A 92 -6.70 -17.95 8.33
CA PHE A 92 -7.83 -18.53 7.60
C PHE A 92 -7.45 -19.43 6.41
N LYS A 93 -6.16 -19.68 6.19
CA LYS A 93 -5.71 -20.65 5.18
C LYS A 93 -5.63 -22.04 5.80
N VAL A 94 -6.66 -22.86 5.57
CA VAL A 94 -6.62 -24.29 5.90
C VAL A 94 -6.34 -25.05 4.61
N LYS A 95 -5.27 -25.86 4.57
CA LYS A 95 -4.83 -26.63 3.39
C LYS A 95 -4.60 -25.78 2.13
N GLY A 96 -4.17 -24.52 2.29
CA GLY A 96 -3.84 -23.63 1.15
C GLY A 96 -5.04 -22.91 0.53
N GLU A 97 -6.27 -23.22 0.95
CA GLU A 97 -7.48 -22.52 0.53
C GLU A 97 -7.95 -21.51 1.59
N LEU A 98 -8.32 -20.31 1.16
CA LEU A 98 -8.96 -19.32 2.02
C LEU A 98 -10.40 -19.78 2.29
N ARG A 99 -10.69 -20.21 3.53
CA ARG A 99 -12.01 -20.72 3.94
C ARG A 99 -13.17 -19.74 3.67
N TYR A 100 -12.90 -18.45 3.45
CA TYR A 100 -13.95 -17.46 3.23
C TYR A 100 -13.61 -16.50 2.07
N LYS A 101 -13.92 -16.92 0.84
CA LYS A 101 -13.82 -16.05 -0.36
C LYS A 101 -14.62 -14.75 -0.20
N ALA A 102 -15.72 -14.76 0.57
CA ALA A 102 -16.63 -13.63 0.76
C ALA A 102 -16.11 -12.50 1.68
N MET A 103 -15.07 -12.73 2.48
CA MET A 103 -14.68 -11.77 3.54
C MET A 103 -13.91 -10.55 3.02
N VAL A 104 -14.17 -9.40 3.65
CA VAL A 104 -13.41 -8.16 3.47
C VAL A 104 -12.54 -7.92 4.68
N PHE A 105 -11.23 -7.78 4.46
CA PHE A 105 -10.21 -7.78 5.52
C PHE A 105 -9.51 -6.43 5.73
N SER A 106 -10.00 -5.36 5.11
CA SER A 106 -9.48 -4.01 5.35
C SER A 106 -10.56 -2.95 5.21
N ASP A 107 -10.55 -1.95 6.10
CA ASP A 107 -11.52 -0.85 6.08
C ASP A 107 -11.48 -0.07 4.76
N ASN A 108 -10.30 0.14 4.21
CA ASN A 108 -10.15 0.77 2.89
C ASN A 108 -10.77 -0.08 1.78
N GLY A 109 -10.60 -1.41 1.83
CA GLY A 109 -11.23 -2.34 0.90
C GLY A 109 -12.75 -2.32 1.03
N TYR A 110 -13.25 -2.37 2.26
CA TYR A 110 -14.66 -2.28 2.62
C TYR A 110 -15.30 -1.00 2.09
N ASN A 111 -14.76 0.16 2.46
CA ASN A 111 -15.28 1.46 2.03
C ASN A 111 -15.23 1.61 0.51
N THR A 112 -14.19 1.07 -0.13
CA THR A 112 -14.06 1.08 -1.58
C THR A 112 -15.13 0.23 -2.26
N TYR A 113 -15.36 -1.02 -1.81
CA TYR A 113 -16.41 -1.86 -2.37
C TYR A 113 -17.80 -1.27 -2.12
N ARG A 114 -18.08 -0.85 -0.89
CA ARG A 114 -19.34 -0.19 -0.50
C ARG A 114 -19.64 1.02 -1.38
N LYS A 115 -18.67 1.93 -1.59
CA LYS A 115 -18.85 3.09 -2.47
C LYS A 115 -19.18 2.70 -3.91
N ARG A 116 -18.53 1.66 -4.43
CA ARG A 116 -18.72 1.18 -5.81
C ARG A 116 -20.08 0.50 -5.98
N VAL A 117 -20.43 -0.37 -5.04
CA VAL A 117 -21.74 -1.04 -5.00
C VAL A 117 -22.87 -0.03 -4.88
N ARG A 118 -22.74 1.01 -4.05
CA ARG A 118 -23.76 2.07 -3.98
C ARG A 118 -23.97 2.79 -5.32
N LYS A 119 -22.92 2.97 -6.14
CA LYS A 119 -23.10 3.52 -7.50
C LYS A 119 -23.90 2.55 -8.38
N PHE A 120 -23.62 1.25 -8.29
CA PHE A 120 -24.38 0.22 -9.00
C PHE A 120 -25.85 0.14 -8.53
N ILE A 121 -26.11 0.22 -7.23
CA ILE A 121 -27.47 0.25 -6.69
C ILE A 121 -28.24 1.47 -7.17
N ARG A 122 -27.61 2.65 -7.21
CA ARG A 122 -28.23 3.85 -7.81
C ARG A 122 -28.62 3.62 -9.26
N TYR A 123 -27.75 2.97 -10.04
CA TYR A 123 -28.05 2.61 -11.42
C TYR A 123 -29.26 1.67 -11.49
N CYS A 124 -29.28 0.60 -10.68
CA CYS A 124 -30.39 -0.35 -10.66
C CYS A 124 -31.73 0.30 -10.28
N HIS A 125 -31.72 1.14 -9.25
CA HIS A 125 -32.92 1.87 -8.84
C HIS A 125 -33.38 2.84 -9.94
N ALA A 126 -32.47 3.56 -10.58
CA ALA A 126 -32.83 4.56 -11.60
C ALA A 126 -33.29 3.95 -12.94
N GLN A 127 -32.71 2.82 -13.35
CA GLN A 127 -32.97 2.23 -14.67
C GLN A 127 -33.96 1.05 -14.64
N HIS A 128 -34.13 0.41 -13.48
CA HIS A 128 -34.92 -0.82 -13.36
C HIS A 128 -35.91 -0.79 -12.19
N ALA A 129 -36.08 0.36 -11.52
CA ALA A 129 -36.98 0.52 -10.38
C ALA A 129 -36.81 -0.56 -9.29
N VAL A 130 -35.57 -1.02 -9.08
CA VAL A 130 -35.25 -2.00 -8.03
C VAL A 130 -35.57 -1.40 -6.66
N GLU A 131 -36.34 -2.14 -5.86
CA GLU A 131 -36.70 -1.76 -4.47
C GLU A 131 -36.00 -2.64 -3.43
N HIS A 132 -35.68 -3.90 -3.76
CA HIS A 132 -34.97 -4.84 -2.87
C HIS A 132 -33.73 -5.46 -3.52
N LEU A 133 -32.74 -5.87 -2.72
CA LEU A 133 -31.54 -6.51 -3.26
C LEU A 133 -31.85 -7.78 -4.08
N ARG A 134 -32.88 -8.55 -3.70
CA ARG A 134 -33.30 -9.79 -4.40
C ARG A 134 -33.84 -9.57 -5.82
N ASP A 135 -34.21 -8.33 -6.14
CA ASP A 135 -34.74 -7.96 -7.45
C ASP A 135 -33.61 -7.78 -8.47
N ILE A 136 -32.37 -7.61 -8.01
CA ILE A 136 -31.21 -7.42 -8.88
C ILE A 136 -30.96 -8.70 -9.69
N LYS A 137 -30.93 -8.54 -11.02
CA LYS A 137 -30.70 -9.62 -11.98
C LYS A 137 -29.37 -9.46 -12.72
N PRO A 138 -28.80 -10.54 -13.29
CA PRO A 138 -27.55 -10.46 -14.07
C PRO A 138 -27.56 -9.41 -15.18
N HIS A 139 -28.64 -9.27 -15.96
CA HIS A 139 -28.70 -8.30 -17.06
C HIS A 139 -28.50 -6.85 -16.60
N MET A 140 -28.86 -6.52 -15.36
CA MET A 140 -28.65 -5.18 -14.78
C MET A 140 -27.16 -4.88 -14.55
N VAL A 141 -26.36 -5.91 -14.25
CA VAL A 141 -24.89 -5.80 -14.17
C VAL A 141 -24.31 -5.53 -15.55
N GLY A 142 -24.79 -6.23 -16.58
CA GLY A 142 -24.43 -5.97 -17.98
C GLY A 142 -24.73 -4.54 -18.40
N GLY A 143 -25.96 -4.07 -18.19
CA GLY A 143 -26.36 -2.68 -18.46
C GLY A 143 -25.50 -1.66 -17.70
N PHE A 144 -25.20 -1.91 -16.43
CA PHE A 144 -24.31 -1.05 -15.66
C PHE A 144 -22.90 -0.98 -16.27
N ILE A 145 -22.32 -2.12 -16.69
CA ILE A 145 -21.00 -2.14 -17.34
C ILE A 145 -21.02 -1.32 -18.63
N MET A 146 -22.07 -1.44 -19.45
CA MET A 146 -22.25 -0.62 -20.66
C MET A 146 -22.28 0.87 -20.34
N SER A 147 -23.06 1.28 -19.32
CA SER A 147 -23.10 2.68 -18.88
C SER A 147 -21.74 3.23 -18.42
N LEU A 148 -20.87 2.37 -17.86
CA LEU A 148 -19.51 2.78 -17.47
C LEU A 148 -18.59 2.92 -18.68
N HIS A 149 -18.80 2.15 -19.74
CA HIS A 149 -18.11 2.30 -21.01
C HIS A 149 -18.51 3.58 -21.73
N GLU A 150 -19.81 3.91 -21.74
CA GLU A 150 -20.33 5.17 -22.30
C GLU A 150 -19.77 6.40 -21.55
N GLN A 151 -19.55 6.29 -20.24
CA GLN A 151 -18.83 7.28 -19.44
C GLN A 151 -17.32 7.34 -19.71
N ASN A 152 -16.80 6.56 -20.67
CA ASN A 152 -15.37 6.45 -20.99
C ASN A 152 -14.49 6.15 -19.77
N LEU A 153 -14.99 5.37 -18.80
CA LEU A 153 -14.20 5.01 -17.63
C LEU A 153 -13.10 4.00 -18.00
N ALA A 154 -11.92 4.17 -17.39
CA ALA A 154 -10.79 3.27 -17.59
C ALA A 154 -11.15 1.80 -17.25
N ALA A 155 -10.60 0.85 -18.00
CA ALA A 155 -10.82 -0.59 -17.82
C ALA A 155 -10.59 -1.07 -16.38
N LYS A 156 -9.56 -0.51 -15.71
CA LYS A 156 -9.28 -0.80 -14.30
C LYS A 156 -10.40 -0.35 -13.36
N THR A 157 -11.00 0.80 -13.64
CA THR A 157 -12.12 1.35 -12.87
C THR A 157 -13.36 0.49 -13.04
N ILE A 158 -13.66 0.04 -14.26
CA ILE A 158 -14.77 -0.88 -14.55
C ILE A 158 -14.56 -2.22 -13.83
N SER A 159 -13.38 -2.83 -13.98
CA SER A 159 -13.01 -4.06 -13.26
C SER A 159 -13.17 -3.91 -11.74
N ASN A 160 -12.82 -2.74 -11.22
CA ASN A 160 -12.95 -2.39 -9.82
C ASN A 160 -14.42 -2.33 -9.36
N TYR A 161 -15.34 -1.82 -10.18
CA TYR A 161 -16.79 -1.87 -9.92
C TYR A 161 -17.30 -3.31 -9.93
N ILE A 162 -16.95 -4.09 -10.96
CA ILE A 162 -17.39 -5.50 -11.06
C ILE A 162 -16.90 -6.31 -9.86
N ASN A 163 -15.66 -6.12 -9.42
CA ASN A 163 -15.15 -6.78 -8.20
C ASN A 163 -15.95 -6.38 -6.94
N GLY A 164 -16.45 -5.14 -6.86
CA GLY A 164 -17.34 -4.72 -5.78
C GLY A 164 -18.69 -5.41 -5.83
N ILE A 165 -19.27 -5.54 -7.02
CA ILE A 165 -20.55 -6.25 -7.26
C ILE A 165 -20.39 -7.74 -6.96
N GLN A 166 -19.28 -8.36 -7.37
CA GLN A 166 -18.96 -9.75 -7.03
C GLN A 166 -18.92 -9.95 -5.50
N LYS A 167 -18.33 -9.00 -4.76
CA LYS A 167 -18.31 -9.06 -3.29
C LYS A 167 -19.69 -8.89 -2.67
N LEU A 168 -20.52 -8.01 -3.23
CA LEU A 168 -21.94 -7.94 -2.84
C LEU A 168 -22.62 -9.29 -3.08
N ALA A 169 -22.46 -9.88 -4.26
CA ALA A 169 -23.07 -11.15 -4.64
C ALA A 169 -22.70 -12.27 -3.65
N GLU A 170 -21.41 -12.43 -3.37
CA GLU A 170 -20.90 -13.38 -2.37
C GLU A 170 -21.52 -13.17 -0.99
N GLY A 171 -21.64 -11.91 -0.54
CA GLY A 171 -22.27 -11.57 0.73
C GLY A 171 -23.77 -11.86 0.76
N THR A 172 -24.50 -11.50 -0.30
CA THR A 172 -25.94 -11.75 -0.39
C THR A 172 -26.28 -13.24 -0.49
N VAL A 173 -25.43 -14.07 -1.10
CA VAL A 173 -25.62 -15.53 -1.12
C VAL A 173 -25.47 -16.10 0.28
N LYS A 174 -24.48 -15.63 1.06
CA LYS A 174 -24.32 -15.99 2.47
C LYS A 174 -25.54 -15.60 3.30
N ASP A 175 -26.18 -14.49 2.95
CA ASP A 175 -27.40 -13.97 3.59
C ASP A 175 -28.71 -14.60 3.02
N GLY A 176 -28.61 -15.64 2.18
CA GLY A 176 -29.74 -16.42 1.71
C GLY A 176 -30.29 -16.07 0.33
N ILE A 177 -29.79 -15.02 -0.34
CA ILE A 177 -30.19 -14.66 -1.71
C ILE A 177 -29.44 -15.54 -2.72
N LYS A 178 -29.81 -16.82 -2.81
CA LYS A 178 -29.14 -17.84 -3.64
C LYS A 178 -29.07 -17.48 -5.13
N SER A 179 -30.05 -16.74 -5.64
CA SER A 179 -30.07 -16.26 -7.03
C SER A 179 -28.85 -15.40 -7.38
N HIS A 180 -28.21 -14.77 -6.40
CA HIS A 180 -27.01 -13.95 -6.62
C HIS A 180 -25.73 -14.75 -6.86
N ALA A 181 -25.75 -16.09 -6.72
CA ALA A 181 -24.58 -16.93 -6.99
C ALA A 181 -24.05 -16.77 -8.44
N LYS A 182 -24.93 -16.39 -9.37
CA LYS A 182 -24.61 -16.10 -10.77
C LYS A 182 -24.83 -14.64 -11.16
N LEU A 183 -24.90 -13.72 -10.18
CA LEU A 183 -25.14 -12.30 -10.45
C LEU A 183 -24.04 -11.69 -11.32
N VAL A 184 -22.79 -12.04 -11.02
CA VAL A 184 -21.63 -11.77 -11.87
C VAL A 184 -21.21 -13.09 -12.51
N ASN A 185 -21.11 -13.14 -13.83
CA ASN A 185 -20.84 -14.34 -14.61
C ASN A 185 -19.73 -14.09 -15.66
N ASP A 186 -19.39 -15.11 -16.44
CA ASP A 186 -18.31 -15.02 -17.42
C ASP A 186 -18.58 -14.01 -18.53
N HIS A 187 -19.85 -13.82 -18.92
CA HIS A 187 -20.22 -12.79 -19.88
C HIS A 187 -19.83 -11.39 -19.37
N HIS A 188 -20.14 -11.05 -18.12
CA HIS A 188 -19.71 -9.78 -17.52
C HIS A 188 -18.19 -9.63 -17.44
N ASN A 189 -17.45 -10.74 -17.30
CA ASN A 189 -15.99 -10.72 -17.33
C ASN A 189 -15.44 -10.46 -18.74
N GLN A 190 -16.11 -10.97 -19.77
CA GLN A 190 -15.79 -10.72 -21.18
C GLN A 190 -16.13 -9.28 -21.61
N MET A 191 -17.15 -8.65 -21.00
CA MET A 191 -17.49 -7.24 -21.23
C MET A 191 -16.43 -6.26 -20.71
N ARG A 192 -15.41 -6.71 -19.99
CA ARG A 192 -14.31 -5.87 -19.53
C ARG A 192 -13.43 -5.53 -20.73
N LYS A 193 -13.17 -4.24 -20.95
CA LYS A 193 -12.09 -3.82 -21.85
C LYS A 193 -10.79 -4.52 -21.42
N PRO A 194 -10.02 -5.12 -22.35
CA PRO A 194 -8.74 -5.70 -22.01
C PRO A 194 -7.89 -4.62 -21.34
N TYR A 195 -7.36 -4.96 -20.17
CA TYR A 195 -6.51 -4.04 -19.43
C TYR A 195 -5.10 -4.15 -20.00
N ASN A 196 -4.65 -3.16 -20.76
CA ASN A 196 -3.22 -2.99 -20.99
C ASN A 196 -2.61 -2.23 -19.80
N LYS A 197 -1.47 -2.70 -19.32
CA LYS A 197 -0.69 -2.03 -18.27
C LYS A 197 -0.25 -0.64 -18.72
N GLU A 198 -0.08 -0.43 -20.02
CA GLU A 198 0.30 0.85 -20.62
C GLU A 198 -0.82 1.91 -20.54
N ASP A 199 -2.08 1.50 -20.65
CA ASP A 199 -3.25 2.38 -20.55
C ASP A 199 -3.47 2.88 -19.11
N TYR A 200 -3.04 2.08 -18.13
CA TYR A 200 -3.09 2.46 -16.72
C TYR A 200 -1.85 3.23 -16.32
N ARG A 201 -1.75 4.46 -16.81
CA ARG A 201 -0.70 5.38 -16.39
C ARG A 201 -1.12 6.08 -15.09
N ARG A 202 -0.79 5.48 -13.95
CA ARG A 202 -0.84 6.17 -12.67
C ARG A 202 0.43 7.01 -12.54
N GLY A 203 0.29 8.33 -12.48
CA GLY A 203 1.40 9.24 -12.24
C GLY A 203 2.26 9.53 -13.48
N LYS A 204 3.50 9.91 -13.23
CA LYS A 204 4.49 10.33 -14.21
C LYS A 204 5.08 9.10 -14.90
N LYS A 205 5.29 9.16 -16.23
CA LYS A 205 5.96 8.06 -16.96
C LYS A 205 7.38 7.97 -16.44
N GLY A 206 7.73 6.78 -15.99
CA GLY A 206 9.01 6.53 -15.37
C GLY A 206 9.16 7.02 -13.94
N GLY A 207 8.08 7.43 -13.27
CA GLY A 207 8.13 7.95 -11.91
C GLY A 207 9.09 9.13 -11.74
N TYR A 208 9.57 9.34 -10.51
CA TYR A 208 10.61 10.34 -10.25
C TYR A 208 12.01 9.73 -10.36
N THR A 209 12.97 10.53 -10.82
CA THR A 209 14.40 10.22 -10.69
C THR A 209 14.94 10.63 -9.30
N PRO A 210 16.09 10.08 -8.84
CA PRO A 210 16.75 10.55 -7.62
C PRO A 210 17.01 12.07 -7.61
N ARG A 211 17.45 12.62 -8.74
CA ARG A 211 17.68 14.06 -8.91
C ARG A 211 16.39 14.87 -8.72
N GLU A 212 15.29 14.40 -9.29
CA GLU A 212 13.99 15.06 -9.11
C GLU A 212 13.52 14.99 -7.66
N GLY A 213 13.72 13.86 -6.97
CA GLY A 213 13.44 13.75 -5.54
C GLY A 213 14.23 14.73 -4.69
N GLN A 214 15.52 14.91 -4.99
CA GLN A 214 16.37 15.92 -4.35
C GLN A 214 15.88 17.35 -4.63
N ILE A 215 15.51 17.67 -5.87
CA ILE A 215 14.95 18.99 -6.24
C ILE A 215 13.66 19.25 -5.45
N ILE A 216 12.72 18.30 -5.42
CA ILE A 216 11.47 18.43 -4.68
C ILE A 216 11.76 18.62 -3.19
N SER A 217 12.63 17.79 -2.58
CA SER A 217 13.03 17.94 -1.18
C SER A 217 13.60 19.32 -0.89
N LYS A 218 14.58 19.77 -1.69
CA LYS A 218 15.24 21.08 -1.53
C LYS A 218 14.23 22.22 -1.48
N HIS A 219 13.26 22.23 -2.39
CA HIS A 219 12.23 23.27 -2.42
C HIS A 219 11.25 23.17 -1.25
N VAL A 220 10.84 21.96 -0.88
CA VAL A 220 9.97 21.74 0.29
C VAL A 220 10.68 22.17 1.59
N HIS A 221 11.95 21.80 1.75
CA HIS A 221 12.80 22.20 2.86
C HIS A 221 12.92 23.72 2.96
N GLY A 222 13.15 24.41 1.84
CA GLY A 222 13.39 25.86 1.83
C GLY A 222 12.11 26.70 1.98
N LYS A 223 10.96 26.22 1.51
CA LYS A 223 9.70 27.00 1.46
C LYS A 223 8.69 26.60 2.53
N ILE A 224 8.68 25.34 2.97
CA ILE A 224 7.74 24.85 3.99
C ILE A 224 8.47 24.74 5.33
N SER A 225 9.25 23.68 5.53
CA SER A 225 10.12 23.48 6.69
C SER A 225 11.10 22.30 6.49
N PRO A 226 12.18 22.23 7.30
CA PRO A 226 13.09 21.08 7.30
C PRO A 226 12.38 19.73 7.49
N LEU A 227 11.41 19.67 8.42
CA LEU A 227 10.61 18.46 8.69
C LEU A 227 9.88 17.91 7.46
N HIS A 228 9.33 18.79 6.62
CA HIS A 228 8.67 18.38 5.38
C HIS A 228 9.67 18.04 4.28
N GLY A 229 10.84 18.66 4.29
CA GLY A 229 11.95 18.31 3.38
C GLY A 229 12.37 16.87 3.61
N VAL A 230 12.75 16.54 4.84
CA VAL A 230 13.15 15.19 5.29
C VAL A 230 12.09 14.13 4.93
N MET A 231 10.81 14.46 5.09
CA MET A 231 9.71 13.58 4.67
C MET A 231 9.80 13.18 3.18
N VAL A 232 10.12 14.14 2.30
CA VAL A 232 10.32 13.87 0.86
C VAL A 232 11.60 13.09 0.64
N GLU A 233 12.64 13.31 1.43
CA GLU A 233 13.88 12.53 1.36
C GLU A 233 13.65 11.07 1.64
N LEU A 234 12.92 10.74 2.70
CA LEU A 234 12.53 9.37 3.01
C LEU A 234 11.74 8.73 1.88
N LEU A 235 10.83 9.47 1.23
CA LEU A 235 10.08 8.95 0.09
C LEU A 235 11.00 8.51 -1.05
N TYR A 236 12.00 9.32 -1.42
CA TYR A 236 12.88 9.02 -2.54
C TYR A 236 14.09 8.14 -2.18
N GLN A 237 14.52 8.09 -0.92
CA GLN A 237 15.65 7.27 -0.46
C GLN A 237 15.21 5.86 -0.03
N SER A 238 14.10 5.75 0.70
CA SER A 238 13.66 4.50 1.36
C SER A 238 12.28 4.01 0.88
N GLY A 239 11.57 4.81 0.08
CA GLY A 239 10.34 4.41 -0.59
C GLY A 239 9.19 3.90 0.29
N PRO A 240 8.93 4.44 1.51
CA PRO A 240 7.72 4.07 2.26
C PRO A 240 6.44 4.38 1.47
N ARG A 241 5.36 3.66 1.75
CA ARG A 241 4.01 4.06 1.34
C ARG A 241 3.59 5.28 2.16
N ILE A 242 2.61 6.06 1.70
CA ILE A 242 2.14 7.22 2.47
C ILE A 242 1.64 6.81 3.86
N ASP A 243 0.85 5.73 3.94
CA ASP A 243 0.35 5.22 5.23
C ASP A 243 1.49 4.75 6.15
N GLU A 244 2.52 4.11 5.57
CA GLU A 244 3.72 3.70 6.33
C GLU A 244 4.47 4.93 6.85
N LEU A 245 4.73 5.91 5.98
CA LEU A 245 5.41 7.17 6.32
C LEU A 245 4.68 7.93 7.43
N ARG A 246 3.34 8.03 7.33
CA ARG A 246 2.52 8.67 8.37
C ARG A 246 2.60 7.92 9.69
N GLY A 247 2.78 6.61 9.67
CA GLY A 247 2.90 5.78 10.87
C GLY A 247 4.28 5.77 11.51
N ILE A 248 5.31 6.39 10.92
CA ILE A 248 6.66 6.43 11.51
C ILE A 248 6.65 7.26 12.79
N LYS A 249 7.22 6.70 13.86
CA LYS A 249 7.34 7.32 15.19
C LYS A 249 8.80 7.59 15.56
N TRP A 250 9.05 8.48 16.52
CA TRP A 250 10.41 8.85 16.93
C TRP A 250 11.24 7.67 17.46
N ARG A 251 10.66 6.82 18.32
CA ARG A 251 11.36 5.65 18.89
C ARG A 251 11.82 4.61 17.86
N GLN A 252 11.29 4.70 16.63
CA GLN A 252 11.64 3.77 15.56
C GLN A 252 12.90 4.19 14.82
N ILE A 253 13.40 5.40 15.04
CA ILE A 253 14.61 5.90 14.38
C ILE A 253 15.82 5.40 15.15
N ASP A 254 16.66 4.64 14.44
CA ASP A 254 17.95 4.20 14.90
C ASP A 254 19.03 5.11 14.27
N TYR A 255 19.49 6.08 15.07
CA TYR A 255 20.48 7.06 14.63
C TYR A 255 21.89 6.48 14.49
N GLU A 256 22.17 5.34 15.12
CA GLU A 256 23.46 4.66 15.06
C GLU A 256 23.54 3.82 13.79
N ASN A 257 22.55 2.96 13.56
CA ASN A 257 22.48 2.09 12.39
C ASN A 257 21.90 2.77 11.15
N LYS A 258 21.52 4.05 11.26
CA LYS A 258 20.97 4.88 10.17
C LYS A 258 19.79 4.21 9.50
N CYS A 259 18.81 3.82 10.31
CA CYS A 259 17.62 3.16 9.80
C CYS A 259 16.35 3.51 10.60
N ILE A 260 15.20 3.11 10.06
CA ILE A 260 13.91 3.22 10.73
C ILE A 260 13.28 1.83 10.81
N TRP A 261 13.06 1.35 12.03
CA TRP A 261 12.45 0.05 12.33
C TRP A 261 10.93 0.15 12.31
N MET A 262 10.29 -0.30 11.22
CA MET A 262 8.84 -0.35 11.11
C MET A 262 8.33 -1.72 11.57
N THR A 263 8.33 -1.94 12.88
CA THR A 263 7.94 -3.21 13.52
C THR A 263 6.56 -3.17 14.17
N ASP A 264 5.91 -2.00 14.24
CA ASP A 264 4.59 -1.85 14.84
C ASP A 264 3.52 -2.68 14.09
N LYS A 265 2.63 -3.32 14.87
CA LYS A 265 1.48 -4.06 14.34
C LYS A 265 0.66 -3.15 13.41
N ASN A 266 0.28 -3.66 12.24
CA ASN A 266 -0.53 -2.98 11.23
C ASN A 266 0.08 -1.69 10.62
N GLN A 267 1.33 -1.31 10.94
CA GLN A 267 1.99 -0.16 10.32
C GLN A 267 2.28 -0.41 8.83
N ASN A 268 2.64 -1.65 8.49
CA ASN A 268 2.99 -2.07 7.16
C ASN A 268 1.88 -2.86 6.47
N LYS A 269 1.95 -2.91 5.13
CA LYS A 269 1.01 -3.74 4.36
C LYS A 269 1.07 -5.21 4.80
N ASN A 270 -0.09 -5.76 5.16
CA ASN A 270 -0.26 -7.11 5.72
C ASN A 270 0.47 -7.34 7.07
N GLY A 271 0.83 -6.28 7.79
CA GLY A 271 1.54 -6.38 9.07
C GLY A 271 2.94 -6.97 8.94
N ARG A 272 3.55 -6.96 7.74
CA ARG A 272 4.92 -7.43 7.51
C ARG A 272 5.90 -6.36 8.01
N PRO A 273 6.71 -6.62 9.05
CA PRO A 273 7.72 -5.68 9.51
C PRO A 273 8.73 -5.35 8.41
N ARG A 274 9.42 -4.22 8.49
CA ARG A 274 10.62 -3.98 7.68
C ARG A 274 11.43 -2.83 8.25
N MET A 275 12.66 -2.74 7.78
CA MET A 275 13.54 -1.62 8.03
C MET A 275 13.58 -0.67 6.82
N LEU A 276 13.71 0.63 7.07
CA LEU A 276 13.98 1.63 6.05
C LEU A 276 15.41 2.17 6.24
N PRO A 277 16.33 1.93 5.29
CA PRO A 277 17.64 2.56 5.37
C PRO A 277 17.51 4.06 5.12
N ILE A 278 18.21 4.86 5.90
CA ILE A 278 18.29 6.32 5.73
C ILE A 278 19.76 6.73 5.53
N SER A 279 19.99 7.92 4.99
CA SER A 279 21.33 8.50 4.86
C SER A 279 21.78 9.16 6.16
N ASP A 280 23.08 9.41 6.29
CA ASP A 280 23.64 10.17 7.42
C ASP A 280 22.99 11.55 7.52
N GLU A 281 22.80 12.23 6.39
CA GLU A 281 22.19 13.56 6.35
C GLU A 281 20.75 13.54 6.88
N VAL A 282 19.97 12.51 6.51
CA VAL A 282 18.58 12.36 6.99
C VAL A 282 18.57 12.03 8.49
N ALA A 283 19.46 11.17 8.96
CA ALA A 283 19.56 10.83 10.38
C ALA A 283 19.94 12.06 11.22
N GLU A 284 20.95 12.83 10.78
CA GLU A 284 21.37 14.07 11.42
C GLU A 284 20.25 15.12 11.44
N GLN A 285 19.51 15.28 10.34
CA GLN A 285 18.38 16.21 10.30
C GLN A 285 17.23 15.79 11.22
N LEU A 286 16.89 14.51 11.26
CA LEU A 286 15.89 13.99 12.19
C LEU A 286 16.31 14.19 13.64
N GLN A 287 17.58 13.94 13.95
CA GLN A 287 18.14 14.16 15.29
C GLN A 287 18.09 15.64 15.66
N SER A 288 18.55 16.52 14.76
CA SER A 288 18.50 17.97 14.97
C SER A 288 17.07 18.48 15.19
N ILE A 289 16.09 17.96 14.44
CA ILE A 289 14.67 18.30 14.62
C ILE A 289 14.15 17.81 15.97
N ARG A 290 14.52 16.62 16.40
CA ARG A 290 14.13 16.05 17.71
C ARG A 290 14.72 16.86 18.86
N ASP A 291 16.00 17.19 18.76
CA ASP A 291 16.77 17.89 19.81
C ASP A 291 16.50 19.40 19.82
N SER A 292 15.72 19.92 18.86
CA SER A 292 15.44 21.35 18.73
C SER A 292 14.59 21.94 19.87
N GLY A 293 13.99 21.09 20.72
CA GLY A 293 13.07 21.49 21.79
C GLY A 293 11.73 22.07 21.31
N LEU A 294 11.42 21.97 20.01
CA LEU A 294 10.18 22.50 19.41
C LEU A 294 9.07 21.44 19.27
N LEU A 295 9.33 20.21 19.70
CA LEU A 295 8.30 19.18 19.72
C LEU A 295 7.13 19.61 20.62
N PRO A 296 5.86 19.41 20.20
CA PRO A 296 4.71 19.69 21.06
C PRO A 296 4.84 19.00 22.43
N LYS A 297 4.34 19.62 23.51
CA LYS A 297 4.46 19.06 24.88
C LYS A 297 3.84 17.67 25.03
N ASN A 298 2.85 17.34 24.20
CA ASN A 298 2.19 16.04 24.17
C ASN A 298 2.84 15.05 23.17
N HIS A 299 3.92 15.45 22.50
CA HIS A 299 4.67 14.58 21.60
C HIS A 299 5.59 13.69 22.45
N THR A 300 5.39 12.39 22.30
CA THR A 300 6.17 11.35 22.96
C THR A 300 7.00 10.59 21.93
N GLU A 301 7.88 9.70 22.39
CA GLU A 301 8.62 8.76 21.54
C GLU A 301 7.69 7.86 20.69
N ASP A 302 6.46 7.64 21.16
CA ASP A 302 5.40 6.91 20.46
C ASP A 302 4.57 7.76 19.49
N SER A 303 4.81 9.06 19.43
CA SER A 303 4.05 9.95 18.56
C SER A 303 4.54 9.84 17.12
N ALA A 304 3.57 9.70 16.20
CA ALA A 304 3.86 9.70 14.78
C ALA A 304 4.44 11.06 14.34
N ILE A 305 5.60 11.04 13.68
CA ILE A 305 6.36 12.23 13.28
C ILE A 305 5.51 13.13 12.38
N TRP A 306 4.89 12.53 11.34
CA TRP A 306 4.03 13.26 10.40
C TRP A 306 2.54 12.93 10.58
N GLY A 307 2.19 11.67 10.87
CA GLY A 307 0.79 11.21 10.87
C GLY A 307 -0.10 11.86 11.93
N SER A 308 0.47 12.40 12.99
CA SER A 308 -0.24 13.14 14.04
C SER A 308 -0.74 14.52 13.57
N ARG A 309 -0.14 15.09 12.51
CA ARG A 309 -0.44 16.45 12.02
C ARG A 309 -0.85 16.50 10.55
N MET A 310 -0.47 15.49 9.76
CA MET A 310 -0.67 15.45 8.32
C MET A 310 -1.59 14.30 7.91
N SER A 311 -2.59 14.63 7.10
CA SER A 311 -3.38 13.64 6.35
C SER A 311 -2.62 13.11 5.12
N GLU A 312 -3.16 12.07 4.47
CA GLU A 312 -2.63 11.61 3.18
C GLU A 312 -2.66 12.74 2.13
N ASP A 313 -3.74 13.52 2.11
CA ASP A 313 -3.91 14.63 1.17
C ASP A 313 -2.90 15.76 1.42
N ASP A 314 -2.57 16.04 2.68
CA ASP A 314 -1.53 17.00 3.04
C ASP A 314 -0.17 16.61 2.45
N ILE A 315 0.24 15.36 2.62
CA ILE A 315 1.49 14.84 2.04
C ILE A 315 1.46 14.96 0.51
N ARG A 316 0.34 14.61 -0.13
CA ARG A 316 0.17 14.74 -1.58
C ARG A 316 0.29 16.19 -2.03
N ASN A 317 -0.25 17.13 -1.26
CA ASN A 317 -0.22 18.56 -1.56
C ASN A 317 1.17 19.16 -1.36
N VAL A 318 1.91 18.74 -0.33
CA VAL A 318 3.33 19.08 -0.15
C VAL A 318 4.14 18.67 -1.37
N ILE A 319 3.95 17.43 -1.84
CA ILE A 319 4.64 16.93 -3.05
C ILE A 319 4.26 17.74 -4.28
N LYS A 320 2.96 18.09 -4.47
CA LYS A 320 2.52 18.93 -5.59
C LYS A 320 3.18 20.30 -5.58
N ASP A 321 3.24 20.95 -4.42
CA ASP A 321 3.89 22.25 -4.28
C ASP A 321 5.40 22.15 -4.51
N GLY A 322 6.06 21.14 -3.97
CA GLY A 322 7.48 20.88 -4.24
C GLY A 322 7.78 20.63 -5.72
N CYS A 323 6.94 19.85 -6.40
CA CYS A 323 7.02 19.63 -7.86
C CYS A 323 6.88 20.95 -8.62
N ARG A 324 5.88 21.77 -8.27
CA ARG A 324 5.65 23.08 -8.89
C ARG A 324 6.85 24.01 -8.71
N TRP A 325 7.38 24.12 -7.49
CA TRP A 325 8.52 25.01 -7.21
C TRP A 325 9.81 24.56 -7.87
N GLY A 326 10.00 23.24 -8.03
CA GLY A 326 11.16 22.67 -8.70
C GLY A 326 10.99 22.46 -10.19
N HIS A 327 9.87 22.90 -10.79
CA HIS A 327 9.53 22.64 -12.19
C HIS A 327 9.59 21.15 -12.59
N VAL A 328 9.24 20.26 -11.66
CA VAL A 328 9.17 18.81 -11.88
C VAL A 328 7.72 18.43 -12.16
N GLY A 329 7.48 17.65 -13.23
CA GLY A 329 6.14 17.10 -13.50
C GLY A 329 5.63 16.21 -12.36
N TYR A 330 4.39 16.38 -11.93
CA TYR A 330 3.83 15.65 -10.79
C TYR A 330 3.51 14.18 -11.12
N GLY A 331 4.06 13.25 -10.32
CA GLY A 331 3.81 11.80 -10.36
C GLY A 331 3.09 11.20 -9.15
N GLY A 332 2.77 11.99 -8.13
CA GLY A 332 2.21 11.47 -6.87
C GLY A 332 3.21 10.63 -6.05
N ALA A 333 2.90 10.36 -4.78
CA ALA A 333 3.91 9.83 -3.86
C ALA A 333 4.44 8.43 -4.20
N HIS A 334 3.63 7.59 -4.85
CA HIS A 334 4.05 6.22 -5.18
C HIS A 334 5.19 6.19 -6.22
N ASP A 335 5.30 7.23 -7.04
CA ASP A 335 6.32 7.36 -8.08
C ASP A 335 7.73 7.57 -7.49
N PHE A 336 7.84 7.96 -6.22
CA PHE A 336 9.12 7.99 -5.52
C PHE A 336 9.72 6.61 -5.28
N ARG A 337 8.92 5.53 -5.32
CA ARG A 337 9.49 4.18 -5.17
C ARG A 337 10.42 3.82 -6.33
N ARG A 338 10.21 4.39 -7.53
CA ARG A 338 11.18 4.26 -8.61
C ARG A 338 12.46 5.04 -8.32
N SER A 339 12.34 6.27 -7.81
CA SER A 339 13.49 7.02 -7.33
C SER A 339 14.28 6.25 -6.25
N CYS A 340 13.60 5.61 -5.31
CA CYS A 340 14.22 4.80 -4.26
C CYS A 340 14.98 3.60 -4.84
N TYR A 341 14.40 2.90 -5.80
CA TYR A 341 15.09 1.80 -6.48
C TYR A 341 16.45 2.27 -7.06
N TRP A 342 16.44 3.38 -7.80
CA TRP A 342 17.65 3.93 -8.42
C TRP A 342 18.62 4.50 -7.38
N TYR A 343 18.13 5.19 -6.36
CA TYR A 343 18.96 5.71 -5.28
C TYR A 343 19.72 4.59 -4.58
N GLN A 344 19.02 3.52 -4.17
CA GLN A 344 19.63 2.38 -3.48
C GLN A 344 20.61 1.63 -4.39
N THR A 345 20.26 1.38 -5.64
CA THR A 345 21.15 0.74 -6.61
C THR A 345 22.43 1.54 -6.82
N ASN A 346 22.31 2.86 -7.02
CA ASN A 346 23.45 3.75 -7.20
C ASN A 346 24.33 3.81 -5.96
N ARG A 347 23.72 3.84 -4.77
CA ARG A 347 24.45 3.81 -3.49
C ARG A 347 25.28 2.53 -3.35
N ILE A 348 24.65 1.37 -3.53
CA ILE A 348 25.31 0.05 -3.45
C ILE A 348 26.50 -0.03 -4.43
N ASN A 349 26.32 0.48 -5.65
CA ASN A 349 27.38 0.46 -6.66
C ASN A 349 28.49 1.47 -6.36
N LYS A 350 28.14 2.70 -5.94
CA LYS A 350 29.11 3.75 -5.58
C LYS A 350 29.95 3.37 -4.36
N GLU A 351 29.34 2.75 -3.36
CA GLU A 351 30.03 2.26 -2.17
C GLU A 351 30.73 0.90 -2.39
N GLY A 352 30.62 0.31 -3.58
CA GLY A 352 31.31 -0.92 -3.93
C GLY A 352 30.93 -2.12 -3.05
N TRP A 353 29.66 -2.28 -2.67
CA TRP A 353 29.27 -3.38 -1.77
C TRP A 353 29.58 -4.75 -2.41
N SER A 354 30.29 -5.57 -1.64
CA SER A 354 30.59 -6.97 -1.94
C SER A 354 29.35 -7.85 -1.77
N LYS A 355 29.46 -9.13 -2.14
CA LYS A 355 28.38 -10.11 -1.92
C LYS A 355 28.12 -10.32 -0.43
N GLU A 356 29.19 -10.42 0.34
CA GLU A 356 29.20 -10.61 1.79
C GLU A 356 28.44 -9.47 2.46
N ARG A 357 28.81 -8.21 2.16
CA ARG A 357 28.13 -7.03 2.70
C ARG A 357 26.65 -6.96 2.31
N LEU A 358 26.30 -7.34 1.08
CA LEU A 358 24.89 -7.43 0.66
C LEU A 358 24.12 -8.52 1.43
N ALA A 359 24.73 -9.69 1.63
CA ALA A 359 24.13 -10.78 2.37
C ALA A 359 23.95 -10.41 3.85
N GLU A 360 24.94 -9.78 4.49
CA GLU A 360 24.86 -9.22 5.84
C GLU A 360 23.70 -8.23 5.96
N LYS A 361 23.59 -7.27 5.03
CA LYS A 361 22.50 -6.30 5.04
C LYS A 361 21.12 -6.94 4.83
N ILE A 362 21.03 -8.00 4.03
CA ILE A 362 19.78 -8.76 3.92
C ILE A 362 19.48 -9.48 5.24
N MET A 363 20.47 -10.11 5.87
CA MET A 363 20.32 -10.80 7.15
C MET A 363 19.90 -9.83 8.25
N GLU A 364 20.49 -8.65 8.34
CA GLU A 364 20.08 -7.58 9.26
C GLU A 364 18.59 -7.23 9.08
N HIS A 365 18.12 -7.09 7.83
CA HIS A 365 16.71 -6.85 7.53
C HIS A 365 15.79 -7.98 7.97
N VAL A 366 16.14 -9.24 7.66
CA VAL A 366 15.23 -10.37 7.87
C VAL A 366 15.30 -10.94 9.30
N SER A 367 16.37 -10.66 10.05
CA SER A 367 16.52 -11.06 11.46
C SER A 367 15.79 -10.11 12.43
N ALA A 368 15.35 -8.94 11.97
CA ALA A 368 14.66 -7.96 12.80
C ALA A 368 13.31 -8.43 13.36
N ASP A 369 12.65 -9.39 12.69
CA ASP A 369 11.43 -10.03 13.16
C ASP A 369 11.33 -11.43 12.56
N HIS A 370 10.97 -12.43 13.36
CA HIS A 370 10.84 -13.83 12.94
C HIS A 370 9.87 -14.03 11.76
N LYS A 371 8.92 -13.11 11.53
CA LYS A 371 7.99 -13.14 10.37
C LYS A 371 8.68 -12.82 9.05
N LEU A 372 9.86 -12.19 9.08
CA LEU A 372 10.63 -11.86 7.88
C LEU A 372 11.54 -13.00 7.44
N ASN A 373 12.08 -13.73 8.41
CA ASN A 373 12.85 -14.95 8.19
C ASN A 373 12.19 -16.16 8.89
N PRO A 374 10.97 -16.56 8.49
CA PRO A 374 10.30 -17.67 9.14
C PRO A 374 11.07 -18.97 8.92
N VAL A 375 10.93 -19.88 9.88
CA VAL A 375 11.35 -21.27 9.70
C VAL A 375 10.36 -21.94 8.74
N GLU A 376 10.85 -22.38 7.57
CA GLU A 376 10.07 -23.03 6.53
C GLU A 376 10.64 -24.46 6.30
N ALA A 377 9.78 -25.41 5.94
CA ALA A 377 10.26 -26.73 5.52
C ALA A 377 11.15 -26.57 4.27
N LYS A 378 12.40 -27.03 4.35
CA LYS A 378 13.37 -26.97 3.25
C LYS A 378 12.82 -27.80 2.10
N LYS A 379 12.87 -27.26 0.89
CA LYS A 379 12.40 -27.95 -0.30
C LYS A 379 13.53 -28.17 -1.28
N GLU A 380 13.51 -29.32 -1.93
CA GLU A 380 14.42 -29.66 -3.00
C GLU A 380 13.65 -30.11 -4.23
N TYR A 381 14.30 -30.07 -5.39
CA TYR A 381 13.68 -30.53 -6.61
C TYR A 381 13.56 -32.06 -6.56
N ALA A 382 12.35 -32.56 -6.74
CA ALA A 382 12.09 -33.98 -6.78
C ALA A 382 12.88 -34.61 -7.94
N ARG A 383 13.55 -35.72 -7.65
CA ARG A 383 14.31 -36.52 -8.61
C ARG A 383 13.77 -37.94 -8.65
N ASP A 384 13.79 -38.55 -9.82
CA ASP A 384 13.50 -39.98 -9.96
C ASP A 384 14.70 -40.83 -9.50
N GLU A 385 14.54 -42.16 -9.54
CA GLU A 385 15.58 -43.13 -9.16
C GLU A 385 16.87 -42.97 -9.97
N THR A 386 16.80 -42.36 -11.16
CA THR A 386 17.96 -42.07 -12.02
C THR A 386 18.58 -40.70 -11.77
N GLY A 387 18.07 -39.94 -10.79
CA GLY A 387 18.53 -38.60 -10.45
C GLY A 387 17.99 -37.49 -11.37
N ARG A 388 17.09 -37.80 -12.32
CA ARG A 388 16.52 -36.79 -13.24
C ARG A 388 15.38 -36.03 -12.56
N PHE A 389 15.24 -34.74 -12.90
CA PHE A 389 14.18 -33.90 -12.34
C PHE A 389 12.79 -34.38 -12.74
N ILE A 390 11.89 -34.46 -11.76
CA ILE A 390 10.47 -34.73 -11.99
C ILE A 390 9.76 -33.41 -12.31
N TRP A 391 8.99 -33.41 -13.40
CA TRP A 391 8.26 -32.25 -13.88
C TRP A 391 6.76 -32.40 -13.69
N GLN A 392 6.10 -31.35 -13.20
CA GLN A 392 4.65 -31.23 -13.28
C GLN A 392 4.24 -30.96 -14.72
N ARG A 393 3.31 -31.77 -15.23
CA ARG A 393 2.75 -31.65 -16.57
C ARG A 393 1.36 -30.99 -16.52
N ASN A 394 1.00 -30.24 -17.56
CA ASN A 394 -0.36 -29.70 -17.70
C ASN A 394 -1.33 -30.77 -18.24
N ALA A 395 -2.61 -30.43 -18.43
CA ALA A 395 -3.62 -31.32 -19.00
C ALA A 395 -3.27 -31.85 -20.41
N GLN A 396 -2.33 -31.21 -21.09
CA GLN A 396 -1.83 -31.59 -22.43
C GLN A 396 -0.53 -32.40 -22.35
N GLY A 397 -0.09 -32.81 -21.15
CA GLY A 397 1.15 -33.56 -20.94
C GLY A 397 2.45 -32.74 -21.05
N LYS A 398 2.39 -31.42 -21.33
CA LYS A 398 3.58 -30.56 -21.46
C LYS A 398 4.17 -30.25 -20.08
N ALA A 399 5.49 -30.42 -19.93
CA ALA A 399 6.21 -30.04 -18.71
C ALA A 399 6.10 -28.52 -18.46
N VAL A 400 5.62 -28.16 -17.27
CA VAL A 400 5.38 -26.75 -16.88
C VAL A 400 6.38 -26.28 -15.84
N ARG A 401 6.62 -27.08 -14.80
CA ARG A 401 7.54 -26.71 -13.71
C ARG A 401 8.11 -27.95 -13.02
N LYS A 402 9.34 -27.85 -12.52
CA LYS A 402 9.93 -28.88 -11.67
C LYS A 402 9.15 -28.99 -10.35
N ILE A 403 8.95 -30.21 -9.87
CA ILE A 403 8.27 -30.46 -8.59
C ILE A 403 9.25 -30.19 -7.44
N LEU A 404 8.75 -29.53 -6.40
CA LEU A 404 9.48 -29.32 -5.15
C LEU A 404 8.88 -30.22 -4.07
N VAL A 405 9.70 -31.04 -3.44
CA VAL A 405 9.34 -31.90 -2.30
C VAL A 405 10.06 -31.42 -1.04
N PRO A 406 9.47 -31.63 0.16
CA PRO A 406 10.20 -31.39 1.41
C PRO A 406 11.47 -32.24 1.45
N ARG A 407 12.59 -31.64 1.85
CA ARG A 407 13.82 -32.37 2.15
C ARG A 407 13.62 -33.14 3.46
N LEU A 408 13.92 -34.42 3.43
CA LEU A 408 13.86 -35.28 4.61
C LEU A 408 15.26 -35.46 5.20
N ASP A 409 15.34 -35.64 6.52
CA ASP A 409 16.57 -36.07 7.20
C ASP A 409 16.76 -37.60 7.10
N GLU A 410 17.82 -38.11 7.74
CA GLU A 410 18.15 -39.54 7.79
C GLU A 410 17.08 -40.41 8.46
N HIS A 411 16.17 -39.80 9.21
CA HIS A 411 15.05 -40.46 9.89
C HIS A 411 13.71 -40.27 9.15
N GLY A 412 13.72 -39.63 7.98
CA GLY A 412 12.51 -39.37 7.20
C GLY A 412 11.68 -38.18 7.70
N ASN A 413 12.18 -37.37 8.63
CA ASN A 413 11.48 -36.17 9.11
C ASN A 413 11.77 -34.97 8.20
N GLN A 414 10.81 -34.03 8.09
CA GLN A 414 11.03 -32.82 7.31
C GLN A 414 12.09 -31.92 7.95
N VAL A 415 13.05 -31.49 7.15
CA VAL A 415 14.08 -30.53 7.59
C VAL A 415 13.49 -29.12 7.58
N TYR A 416 13.51 -28.45 8.73
CA TYR A 416 13.06 -27.07 8.88
C TYR A 416 14.27 -26.14 9.03
N VAL A 417 14.34 -25.11 8.19
CA VAL A 417 15.42 -24.12 8.24
C VAL A 417 14.83 -22.72 8.16
N LEU A 418 15.60 -21.73 8.62
CA LEU A 418 15.30 -20.34 8.31
C LEU A 418 15.22 -20.16 6.79
N LYS A 419 14.21 -19.41 6.34
CA LYS A 419 13.99 -19.11 4.92
C LYS A 419 15.23 -18.56 4.21
N TRP A 420 16.05 -17.81 4.92
CA TRP A 420 17.32 -17.27 4.46
C TRP A 420 18.41 -17.58 5.49
N THR A 421 19.51 -18.14 5.00
CA THR A 421 20.76 -18.25 5.74
C THR A 421 21.86 -17.47 5.01
N MET A 422 22.92 -17.11 5.74
CA MET A 422 24.09 -16.44 5.15
C MET A 422 24.70 -17.29 4.01
N GLU A 423 24.84 -18.60 4.24
CA GLU A 423 25.35 -19.55 3.25
C GLU A 423 24.51 -19.55 1.96
N GLU A 424 23.18 -19.62 2.08
CA GLU A 424 22.27 -19.62 0.92
C GLU A 424 22.33 -18.29 0.15
N LEU A 425 22.45 -17.15 0.85
CA LEU A 425 22.64 -15.84 0.21
C LEU A 425 23.98 -15.75 -0.52
N MET A 426 25.05 -16.29 0.07
CA MET A 426 26.39 -16.28 -0.52
C MET A 426 26.48 -17.10 -1.82
N GLN A 427 25.60 -18.07 -2.04
CA GLN A 427 25.50 -18.82 -3.29
C GLN A 427 24.80 -18.01 -4.41
N LEU A 428 24.05 -16.96 -4.09
CA LEU A 428 23.33 -16.17 -5.10
C LEU A 428 24.29 -15.26 -5.90
N PRO A 429 23.97 -14.95 -7.17
CA PRO A 429 24.69 -13.91 -7.92
C PRO A 429 24.52 -12.54 -7.26
N ARG A 430 25.55 -11.68 -7.32
CA ARG A 430 25.52 -10.32 -6.73
C ARG A 430 24.27 -9.53 -7.14
N GLN A 431 23.89 -9.57 -8.41
CA GLN A 431 22.70 -8.85 -8.89
C GLN A 431 21.40 -9.33 -8.23
N HIS A 432 21.28 -10.62 -7.94
CA HIS A 432 20.13 -11.16 -7.20
C HIS A 432 20.12 -10.63 -5.76
N LEU A 433 21.29 -10.55 -5.10
CA LEU A 433 21.39 -9.96 -3.77
C LEU A 433 20.98 -8.47 -3.76
N VAL A 434 21.38 -7.69 -4.76
CA VAL A 434 20.92 -6.29 -4.92
C VAL A 434 19.39 -6.23 -5.05
N ASP A 435 18.80 -7.02 -5.94
CA ASP A 435 17.35 -7.07 -6.12
C ASP A 435 16.62 -7.52 -4.86
N ARG A 436 17.21 -8.44 -4.10
CA ARG A 436 16.68 -8.98 -2.85
C ARG A 436 16.70 -7.94 -1.75
N TYR A 437 17.82 -7.26 -1.56
CA TYR A 437 17.95 -6.16 -0.62
C TYR A 437 16.91 -5.07 -0.89
N ILE A 438 16.79 -4.61 -2.14
CA ILE A 438 15.81 -3.58 -2.52
C ILE A 438 14.37 -4.08 -2.33
N ALA A 439 14.09 -5.37 -2.57
CA ALA A 439 12.78 -5.94 -2.28
C ALA A 439 12.45 -5.86 -0.78
N GLU A 440 13.40 -6.12 0.11
CA GLU A 440 13.19 -5.97 1.57
C GLU A 440 13.01 -4.52 2.00
N VAL A 441 13.80 -3.59 1.44
CA VAL A 441 13.60 -2.14 1.62
C VAL A 441 12.18 -1.72 1.27
N PHE A 442 11.57 -2.37 0.26
CA PHE A 442 10.19 -2.13 -0.17
C PHE A 442 9.11 -2.92 0.58
N GLY A 443 9.49 -3.83 1.48
CA GLY A 443 8.59 -4.75 2.17
C GLY A 443 7.96 -5.77 1.23
N HIS A 444 8.71 -6.25 0.24
CA HIS A 444 8.28 -7.25 -0.72
C HIS A 444 8.99 -8.58 -0.47
N SER A 445 8.24 -9.68 -0.47
CA SER A 445 8.81 -11.02 -0.29
C SER A 445 9.46 -11.59 -1.56
N ARG A 446 9.25 -10.95 -2.73
CA ARG A 446 9.75 -11.42 -4.04
C ARG A 446 10.48 -10.30 -4.76
N THR A 447 11.64 -10.64 -5.32
CA THR A 447 12.46 -9.75 -6.17
C THR A 447 11.68 -9.27 -7.40
N SER A 448 10.84 -10.12 -8.00
CA SER A 448 9.99 -9.71 -9.13
C SER A 448 9.04 -8.54 -8.83
N SER A 449 8.79 -8.24 -7.56
CA SER A 449 7.98 -7.09 -7.15
C SER A 449 8.71 -5.75 -7.38
N THR A 450 10.03 -5.77 -7.61
CA THR A 450 10.82 -4.57 -7.93
C THR A 450 10.84 -4.26 -9.42
N ASN A 451 10.52 -5.22 -10.29
CA ASN A 451 10.51 -5.05 -11.75
C ASN A 451 9.75 -3.81 -12.25
N PRO A 452 8.59 -3.41 -11.67
CA PRO A 452 7.91 -2.19 -12.09
C PRO A 452 8.75 -0.90 -11.93
N TYR A 453 9.81 -0.94 -11.13
CA TYR A 453 10.66 0.21 -10.83
C TYR A 453 11.98 0.23 -11.63
N LYS A 454 12.31 -0.85 -12.34
CA LYS A 454 13.56 -1.01 -13.10
C LYS A 454 13.55 -0.37 -14.49
N GLY A 455 12.36 -0.24 -15.09
CA GLY A 455 12.17 0.25 -16.47
C GLY A 455 12.32 1.74 -16.58
#